data_AF-A0A8J5H2N5-F1
#
_entry.id   AF-A0A8J5H2N5-F1
#
_cell.length_a   1.000
_cell.length_b   1.000
_cell.length_c   1.000
_cell.angle_alpha   90.00
_cell.angle_beta   90.00
_cell.angle_gamma   90.00
#
_symmetry.space_group_name_H-M   'P 1'
#
loop_
_entity.id
_entity.type
_entity.pdbx_description
1 polymer ?
#
loop_
_entity_poly.entity_id
_entity_poly.type
_entity_poly.pdbx_seq_one_letter_code
_entity_poly.pdbx_strand_id
1 'polypeptide(L)'
;MDQYSASTIAAGIAGNLFAFVLFVSPMLTFRRIIRNESTEEFSGSPYVYSLMNCLICMWYGLPCVGGVVLVATVNSAGAVFQSAYVGVFIFYADQARKLRMIAMFMGVLCTFIAIVYASLEFFDPLNRKTFVGYLSAASLISMFASPLFIIVCPHI
;
A
#
# COMPACT_ATOMS: atom_id res chain seq x y z
N MET A 1 -19.54 24.35 12.35
CA MET A 1 -18.54 23.71 11.47
C MET A 1 -17.34 24.63 11.51
N ASP A 2 -16.36 24.32 12.35
CA ASP A 2 -15.27 25.27 12.67
C ASP A 2 -14.25 25.30 11.53
N GLN A 3 -13.62 26.45 11.30
CA GLN A 3 -12.64 26.68 10.22
C GLN A 3 -11.57 25.56 10.13
N TYR A 4 -11.18 24.99 11.27
CA TYR A 4 -10.22 23.88 11.36
C TYR A 4 -10.73 22.58 10.72
N SER A 5 -12.02 22.26 10.89
CA SER A 5 -12.64 21.07 10.29
C SER A 5 -12.68 21.17 8.76
N ALA A 6 -13.00 22.36 8.23
CA ALA A 6 -13.00 22.60 6.79
C ALA A 6 -11.59 22.43 6.18
N SER A 7 -10.55 22.95 6.83
CA SER A 7 -9.16 22.80 6.39
C SER A 7 -8.69 21.34 6.39
N THR A 8 -9.06 20.55 7.41
CA THR A 8 -8.71 19.12 7.47
C THR A 8 -9.38 18.32 6.35
N ILE A 9 -10.65 18.61 6.06
CA ILE A 9 -11.39 17.96 4.97
C ILE A 9 -10.78 18.34 3.62
N ALA A 10 -10.48 19.63 3.40
CA ALA A 10 -9.86 20.11 2.17
C ALA A 10 -8.49 19.46 1.92
N ALA A 11 -7.63 19.39 2.96
CA ALA A 11 -6.34 18.72 2.88
C ALA A 11 -6.48 17.22 2.57
N GLY A 12 -7.46 16.55 3.18
CA GLY A 12 -7.75 15.14 2.91
C GLY A 12 -8.20 14.88 1.48
N ILE A 13 -9.08 15.73 0.93
CA ILE A 13 -9.56 15.62 -0.45
C ILE A 13 -8.40 15.84 -1.43
N ALA A 14 -7.60 16.89 -1.22
CA ALA A 14 -6.42 17.16 -2.05
C ALA A 14 -5.44 15.97 -2.02
N GLY A 15 -5.13 15.44 -0.83
CA GLY A 15 -4.26 14.28 -0.67
C GLY A 15 -4.79 13.03 -1.38
N ASN A 16 -6.09 12.75 -1.29
CA ASN A 16 -6.72 11.64 -2.00
C ASN A 16 -6.57 11.80 -3.53
N LEU A 17 -6.76 13.01 -4.07
CA LEU A 17 -6.62 13.28 -5.50
C LEU A 17 -5.18 13.05 -5.98
N PHE A 18 -4.18 13.59 -5.29
CA PHE A 18 -2.78 13.38 -5.65
C PHE A 18 -2.37 11.91 -5.54
N ALA A 19 -2.83 11.21 -4.50
CA ALA A 19 -2.57 9.78 -4.34
C ALA A 19 -3.17 8.95 -5.48
N PHE A 20 -4.38 9.30 -5.97
CA PHE A 20 -4.96 8.63 -7.13
C PHE A 20 -4.08 8.77 -8.37
N VAL A 21 -3.56 9.97 -8.63
CA VAL A 21 -2.61 10.21 -9.73
C VAL A 21 -1.34 9.35 -9.56
N LEU A 22 -0.80 9.27 -8.34
CA LEU A 22 0.37 8.44 -8.04
C LEU A 22 0.07 6.95 -8.27
N PHE A 23 -1.10 6.45 -7.89
CA PHE A 23 -1.49 5.06 -8.12
C PHE A 23 -1.69 4.73 -9.60
N VAL A 24 -2.07 5.71 -10.44
CA VAL A 24 -2.19 5.54 -11.89
C VAL A 24 -0.83 5.63 -12.60
N SER A 25 0.18 6.24 -11.99
CA SER A 25 1.51 6.40 -12.62
C SER A 25 2.15 5.11 -13.18
N PRO A 26 2.06 3.92 -12.54
CA PRO A 26 2.67 2.69 -13.06
C PRO A 26 1.88 2.08 -14.21
N MET A 27 0.70 2.61 -14.56
CA MET A 27 -0.17 2.06 -15.59
C MET A 27 0.48 2.02 -16.98
N LEU A 28 1.38 2.97 -17.28
CA LEU A 28 2.19 2.94 -18.50
C LEU A 28 3.15 1.75 -18.53
N THR A 29 3.80 1.45 -17.39
CA THR A 29 4.69 0.30 -17.23
C THR A 29 3.92 -1.01 -17.37
N PHE A 30 2.76 -1.13 -16.74
CA PHE A 30 1.93 -2.34 -16.86
C PHE A 30 1.36 -2.53 -18.26
N ARG A 31 1.03 -1.47 -18.99
CA ARG A 31 0.67 -1.58 -20.40
C ARG A 31 1.79 -2.19 -21.24
N ARG A 32 3.05 -1.88 -20.94
CA ARG A 32 4.21 -2.50 -21.60
C ARG A 32 4.33 -3.98 -21.27
N ILE A 33 4.14 -4.37 -20.01
CA ILE A 33 4.15 -5.78 -19.57
C ILE A 33 3.07 -6.58 -20.31
N ILE A 34 1.85 -6.06 -20.39
CA ILE A 34 0.73 -6.71 -21.09
C ILE A 34 1.03 -6.85 -22.58
N ARG A 35 1.55 -5.79 -23.21
CA ARG A 35 1.86 -5.80 -24.65
C ARG A 35 2.98 -6.76 -25.01
N ASN A 36 4.00 -6.85 -24.15
CA ASN A 36 5.19 -7.64 -24.40
C ASN A 36 5.09 -9.06 -23.80
N GLU A 37 3.96 -9.38 -23.14
CA GLU A 37 3.67 -10.65 -22.47
C GLU A 37 4.77 -11.14 -21.51
N SER A 38 5.58 -10.21 -21.01
CA SER A 38 6.74 -10.50 -20.18
C SER A 38 6.94 -9.40 -19.15
N THR A 39 7.34 -9.80 -17.95
CA THR A 39 7.72 -8.86 -16.87
C THR A 39 9.08 -8.20 -17.09
N GLU A 40 9.80 -8.53 -18.17
CA GLU A 40 11.12 -7.98 -18.51
C GLU A 40 12.07 -7.98 -17.28
N GLU A 41 12.82 -6.90 -17.06
CA GLU A 41 13.66 -6.67 -15.87
C GLU A 41 12.90 -5.95 -14.74
N PHE A 42 11.57 -5.79 -14.84
CA PHE A 42 10.80 -5.13 -13.80
C PHE A 42 10.69 -6.03 -12.56
N SER A 43 10.88 -5.44 -11.38
CA SER A 43 10.63 -6.13 -10.10
C SER A 43 9.19 -5.91 -9.65
N GLY A 44 8.51 -7.01 -9.30
CA GLY A 44 7.17 -6.99 -8.71
C GLY A 44 7.15 -6.66 -7.21
N SER A 45 8.29 -6.76 -6.52
CA SER A 45 8.37 -6.62 -5.07
C SER A 45 7.89 -5.26 -4.52
N PRO A 46 8.15 -4.10 -5.17
CA PRO A 46 7.68 -2.81 -4.66
C PRO A 46 6.15 -2.72 -4.56
N TYR A 47 5.42 -3.38 -5.47
CA TYR A 47 3.96 -3.40 -5.46
C TYR A 47 3.41 -4.22 -4.28
N VAL A 48 4.09 -5.31 -3.91
CA VAL A 48 3.72 -6.13 -2.75
C VAL A 48 3.95 -5.39 -1.43
N TYR A 49 5.08 -4.67 -1.30
CA TYR A 49 5.33 -3.84 -0.11
C TYR A 49 4.37 -2.65 -0.04
N SER A 50 4.06 -2.03 -1.18
CA SER A 50 3.06 -0.96 -1.27
C SER A 50 1.67 -1.46 -0.87
N LEU A 51 1.31 -2.69 -1.26
CA LEU A 51 0.05 -3.33 -0.85
C LEU A 51 -0.01 -3.49 0.68
N MET A 52 1.05 -4.00 1.32
CA MET A 52 1.11 -4.12 2.78
C MET A 52 0.88 -2.76 3.46
N ASN A 53 1.58 -1.72 3.00
CA ASN A 53 1.42 -0.37 3.54
C ASN A 53 -0.03 0.12 3.40
N CYS A 54 -0.62 -0.06 2.21
CA CYS A 54 -2.02 0.33 1.97
C CYS A 54 -2.97 -0.41 2.91
N LEU A 55 -2.81 -1.72 3.10
CA LEU A 55 -3.68 -2.50 3.98
C LEU A 55 -3.57 -2.04 5.45
N ILE A 56 -2.36 -1.83 5.97
CA ILE A 56 -2.14 -1.36 7.35
C ILE A 56 -2.71 0.06 7.53
N CYS A 57 -2.45 0.98 6.59
CA CYS A 57 -2.97 2.34 6.66
C CYS A 57 -4.50 2.40 6.49
N MET A 58 -5.07 1.52 5.66
CA MET A 58 -6.52 1.34 5.55
C MET A 58 -7.11 0.88 6.89
N TRP A 59 -6.49 -0.12 7.53
CA TRP A 59 -6.92 -0.60 8.85
C TRP A 59 -6.86 0.50 9.91
N TYR A 60 -5.78 1.29 9.94
CA TYR A 60 -5.68 2.46 10.80
C TYR A 60 -6.80 3.49 10.54
N GLY A 61 -7.11 3.76 9.27
CA GLY A 61 -8.11 4.78 8.90
C GLY A 61 -9.56 4.40 9.25
N LEU A 62 -9.87 3.12 9.42
CA LEU A 62 -11.23 2.66 9.70
C LEU A 62 -11.76 3.18 11.06
N PRO A 63 -13.08 3.39 11.19
CA PRO A 63 -13.73 3.82 12.44
C PRO A 63 -13.42 2.90 13.63
N CYS A 64 -13.20 1.62 13.36
CA CYS A 64 -12.86 0.63 14.38
C CYS A 64 -11.48 0.87 15.02
N VAL A 65 -10.58 1.64 14.39
CA VAL A 65 -9.20 1.84 14.89
C VAL A 65 -8.92 3.33 15.10
N GLY A 66 -8.64 4.08 14.03
CA GLY A 66 -8.21 5.47 14.11
C GLY A 66 -9.30 6.48 13.80
N GLY A 67 -10.34 6.08 13.05
CA GLY A 67 -11.46 6.93 12.67
C GLY A 67 -11.16 8.01 11.63
N VAL A 68 -10.03 7.89 10.93
CA VAL A 68 -9.61 8.85 9.89
C VAL A 68 -10.05 8.34 8.52
N VAL A 69 -11.34 8.50 8.20
CA VAL A 69 -11.98 7.90 7.00
C VAL A 69 -11.28 8.26 5.70
N LEU A 70 -10.79 9.50 5.55
CA LEU A 70 -10.04 9.95 4.37
C LEU A 70 -8.73 9.17 4.13
N VAL A 71 -8.11 8.64 5.18
CA VAL A 71 -6.95 7.75 5.08
C VAL A 71 -7.39 6.34 4.69
N ALA A 72 -8.54 5.89 5.20
CA ALA A 72 -9.10 4.60 4.78
C ALA A 72 -9.45 4.59 3.29
N THR A 73 -10.07 5.65 2.76
CA THR A 73 -10.49 5.72 1.36
C THR A 73 -9.30 5.66 0.40
N VAL A 74 -8.28 6.49 0.61
CA VAL A 74 -7.10 6.54 -0.26
C VAL A 74 -6.33 5.23 -0.27
N ASN A 75 -6.17 4.62 0.90
CA ASN A 75 -5.43 3.37 1.04
C ASN A 75 -6.25 2.15 0.56
N SER A 76 -7.58 2.20 0.64
CA SER A 76 -8.45 1.19 0.03
C SER A 76 -8.31 1.22 -1.50
N ALA A 77 -8.37 2.41 -2.11
CA ALA A 77 -8.13 2.57 -3.53
C ALA A 77 -6.73 2.09 -3.91
N GLY A 78 -5.71 2.49 -3.13
CA GLY A 78 -4.34 2.01 -3.28
C GLY A 78 -4.24 0.49 -3.24
N ALA A 79 -4.85 -0.17 -2.26
CA ALA A 79 -4.85 -1.62 -2.14
C ALA A 79 -5.45 -2.32 -3.37
N VAL A 80 -6.52 -1.76 -3.96
CA VAL A 80 -7.12 -2.28 -5.20
C VAL A 80 -6.12 -2.17 -6.37
N PHE A 81 -5.51 -1.00 -6.57
CA PHE A 81 -4.50 -0.82 -7.62
C PHE A 81 -3.30 -1.73 -7.43
N GLN A 82 -2.73 -1.79 -6.22
CA GLN A 82 -1.58 -2.64 -5.93
C GLN A 82 -1.89 -4.12 -6.10
N SER A 83 -3.09 -4.57 -5.72
CA SER A 83 -3.53 -5.95 -5.95
C SER A 83 -3.65 -6.27 -7.44
N ALA A 84 -4.20 -5.35 -8.23
CA ALA A 84 -4.29 -5.50 -9.69
C ALA A 84 -2.88 -5.58 -10.32
N TYR A 85 -1.96 -4.71 -9.91
CA TYR A 85 -0.57 -4.70 -10.36
C TYR A 85 0.17 -6.00 -10.01
N VAL A 86 0.04 -6.48 -8.78
CA VAL A 86 0.59 -7.78 -8.38
C VAL A 86 -0.03 -8.91 -9.20
N GLY A 87 -1.34 -8.88 -9.44
CA GLY A 87 -2.04 -9.88 -10.26
C GLY A 87 -1.52 -9.95 -11.70
N VAL A 88 -1.37 -8.80 -12.36
CA VAL A 88 -0.79 -8.73 -13.71
C VAL A 88 0.65 -9.25 -13.70
N PHE A 89 1.45 -8.89 -12.69
CA PHE A 89 2.82 -9.37 -12.58
C PHE A 89 2.90 -10.89 -12.40
N ILE A 90 2.03 -11.48 -11.57
CA ILE A 90 1.94 -12.94 -11.37
C ILE A 90 1.51 -13.65 -12.67
N PHE A 91 0.66 -13.03 -13.49
CA PHE A 91 0.18 -13.61 -14.73
C PHE A 91 1.28 -13.70 -15.81
N TYR A 92 2.06 -12.62 -15.98
CA TYR A 92 3.10 -12.50 -17.02
C TYR A 92 4.52 -12.83 -16.54
N ALA A 93 4.70 -13.27 -15.29
CA ALA A 93 6.00 -13.67 -14.76
C ALA A 93 6.36 -15.13 -15.10
N ASP A 94 7.66 -15.37 -15.28
CA ASP A 94 8.21 -16.73 -15.36
C ASP A 94 7.94 -17.54 -14.07
N GLN A 95 7.89 -18.88 -14.17
CA GLN A 95 7.49 -19.78 -13.08
C GLN A 95 8.22 -19.50 -11.76
N ALA A 96 9.54 -19.27 -11.80
CA ALA A 96 10.32 -18.99 -10.60
C ALA A 96 9.93 -17.65 -9.94
N ARG A 97 9.78 -16.60 -10.74
CA ARG A 97 9.38 -15.26 -10.27
C ARG A 97 7.92 -15.26 -9.81
N LYS A 98 7.06 -15.97 -10.53
CA LYS A 98 5.64 -16.16 -10.21
C LYS A 98 5.44 -16.78 -8.84
N LEU A 99 6.14 -17.90 -8.55
CA LEU A 99 6.02 -18.57 -7.26
C LEU A 99 6.47 -17.67 -6.11
N ARG A 100 7.59 -16.94 -6.30
CA ARG A 100 8.07 -15.96 -5.32
C ARG A 100 7.04 -14.86 -5.08
N MET A 101 6.44 -14.32 -6.13
CA MET A 101 5.43 -13.25 -6.03
C MET A 101 4.15 -13.72 -5.36
N ILE A 102 3.68 -14.94 -5.67
CA ILE A 102 2.53 -15.56 -4.98
C ILE A 102 2.85 -15.75 -3.50
N ALA A 103 4.03 -16.27 -3.17
CA ALA A 103 4.44 -16.46 -1.78
C ALA A 103 4.49 -15.13 -1.01
N MET A 104 5.04 -14.07 -1.61
CA MET A 104 5.06 -12.74 -1.00
C MET A 104 3.66 -12.16 -0.84
N PHE A 105 2.78 -12.29 -1.84
CA PHE A 105 1.39 -11.81 -1.78
C PHE A 105 0.60 -12.52 -0.69
N MET A 106 0.69 -13.86 -0.61
CA MET A 106 0.08 -14.65 0.46
C MET A 106 0.65 -14.28 1.82
N GLY A 107 1.96 -14.07 1.92
CA GLY A 107 2.62 -13.59 3.14
C GLY A 107 2.03 -12.26 3.62
N VAL A 108 1.85 -11.30 2.71
CA VAL A 108 1.22 -10.00 3.02
C VAL A 108 -0.20 -10.17 3.56
N LEU A 109 -1.03 -10.98 2.90
CA LEU A 109 -2.40 -11.23 3.36
C LEU A 109 -2.43 -11.89 4.73
N CYS A 110 -1.60 -12.92 4.95
CA CYS A 110 -1.51 -13.60 6.25
C CYS A 110 -1.05 -12.67 7.37
N THR A 111 0.00 -11.87 7.14
CA THR A 111 0.47 -10.88 8.10
C THR A 111 -0.59 -9.82 8.38
N PHE A 112 -1.30 -9.33 7.36
CA PHE A 112 -2.37 -8.36 7.54
C PHE A 112 -3.51 -8.93 8.39
N ILE A 113 -3.96 -10.15 8.11
CA ILE A 113 -4.98 -10.84 8.91
C ILE A 113 -4.51 -11.01 10.36
N ALA A 114 -3.25 -11.40 10.57
CA ALA A 114 -2.66 -11.53 11.90
C ALA A 114 -2.63 -10.19 12.65
N ILE A 115 -2.29 -9.08 11.99
CA ILE A 115 -2.32 -7.74 12.58
C ILE A 115 -3.76 -7.36 12.97
N VAL A 116 -4.74 -7.58 12.09
CA VAL A 116 -6.15 -7.29 12.36
C VAL A 116 -6.63 -8.09 13.57
N TYR A 117 -6.44 -9.41 13.55
CA TYR A 117 -6.82 -10.31 14.64
C TYR A 117 -6.16 -9.89 15.96
N ALA A 118 -4.83 -9.72 15.96
CA ALA A 118 -4.11 -9.35 17.16
C ALA A 118 -4.55 -7.98 17.69
N SER A 119 -4.81 -7.02 16.80
CA SER A 119 -5.25 -5.68 17.17
C SER A 119 -6.63 -5.67 17.83
N LEU A 120 -7.53 -6.56 17.41
CA LEU A 120 -8.89 -6.65 17.96
C LEU A 120 -8.96 -7.45 19.25
N GLU A 121 -8.17 -8.54 19.35
CA GLU A 121 -8.22 -9.46 20.48
C GLU A 121 -7.38 -8.99 21.67
N PHE A 122 -6.17 -8.46 21.42
CA PHE A 122 -5.20 -8.17 22.49
C PHE A 122 -5.16 -6.70 22.92
N PHE A 123 -5.82 -5.79 22.22
CA PHE A 123 -5.72 -4.35 22.48
C PHE A 123 -7.08 -3.67 22.63
N ASP A 124 -7.21 -2.92 23.72
CA ASP A 124 -8.30 -1.96 23.93
C ASP A 124 -8.32 -0.89 22.82
N PRO A 125 -9.47 -0.23 22.54
CA PRO A 125 -9.59 0.73 21.45
C PRO A 125 -8.50 1.82 21.40
N LEU A 126 -8.08 2.34 22.56
CA LEU A 126 -7.04 3.37 22.64
C LEU A 126 -5.65 2.80 22.29
N ASN A 127 -5.31 1.64 22.86
CA ASN A 127 -4.03 0.97 22.61
C ASN A 127 -3.97 0.42 21.18
N ARG A 128 -5.09 -0.06 20.64
CA ARG A 128 -5.25 -0.52 19.24
C ARG A 128 -4.91 0.59 18.27
N LYS A 129 -5.45 1.80 18.47
CA LYS A 129 -5.15 2.97 17.64
C LYS A 129 -3.65 3.27 17.63
N THR A 130 -3.02 3.29 18.81
CA THR A 130 -1.58 3.58 18.95
C THR A 130 -0.72 2.49 18.30
N PHE A 131 -1.02 1.22 18.57
CA PHE A 131 -0.30 0.08 18.01
C PHE A 131 -0.35 0.05 16.48
N VAL A 132 -1.56 0.10 15.90
CA VAL A 132 -1.73 0.11 14.44
C VAL A 132 -1.17 1.39 13.83
N GLY A 133 -1.25 2.52 14.54
CA GLY A 133 -0.64 3.79 14.14
C GLY A 133 0.88 3.70 13.99
N TYR A 134 1.58 3.07 14.94
CA TYR A 134 3.03 2.84 14.83
C TYR A 134 3.37 1.92 13.66
N LEU A 135 2.61 0.85 13.45
CA LEU A 135 2.80 -0.03 12.29
C LEU A 135 2.60 0.70 10.97
N SER A 136 1.57 1.54 10.88
CA SER A 136 1.28 2.38 9.70
C SER A 136 2.41 3.38 9.44
N ALA A 137 2.93 4.04 10.48
CA ALA A 137 4.06 4.95 10.36
C ALA A 137 5.33 4.23 9.91
N ALA A 138 5.65 3.07 10.51
CA ALA A 138 6.82 2.28 10.15
C ALA A 138 6.73 1.77 8.69
N SER A 139 5.56 1.30 8.26
CA SER A 139 5.35 0.86 6.88
C SER A 139 5.50 2.02 5.89
N LEU A 140 4.95 3.19 6.19
CA LEU A 140 5.10 4.39 5.36
C LEU A 140 6.58 4.80 5.22
N ILE A 141 7.33 4.80 6.33
CA ILE A 141 8.75 5.14 6.31
C ILE A 141 9.54 4.15 5.45
N SER A 142 9.26 2.84 5.58
CA SER A 142 9.95 1.81 4.80
C SER A 142 9.76 1.96 3.28
N MET A 143 8.62 2.53 2.83
CA MET A 143 8.39 2.77 1.40
C MET A 143 9.35 3.80 0.80
N PHE A 144 9.90 4.71 1.61
CA PHE A 144 10.88 5.69 1.14
C PHE A 144 12.27 5.11 0.90
N ALA A 145 12.53 3.84 1.26
CA ALA A 145 13.78 3.18 0.93
C ALA A 145 14.02 3.08 -0.58
N SER A 146 12.96 2.87 -1.38
CA SER A 146 13.05 2.78 -2.83
C SER A 146 13.48 4.09 -3.51
N PRO A 147 12.83 5.25 -3.27
CA PRO A 147 13.29 6.52 -3.85
C PRO A 147 14.66 6.93 -3.30
N LEU A 148 14.98 6.65 -2.03
CA LEU A 148 16.31 6.93 -1.48
C LEU A 148 17.41 6.15 -2.22
N PHE A 149 17.16 4.87 -2.54
CA PHE A 149 18.10 4.05 -3.29
C PHE A 149 18.42 4.64 -4.66
N ILE A 150 17.40 5.15 -5.38
CA ILE A 150 17.57 5.77 -6.70
C ILE A 150 18.38 7.07 -6.62
N ILE A 151 18.21 7.86 -5.54
CA ILE A 151 18.95 9.11 -5.35
C ILE A 151 20.42 8.84 -4.99
N VAL A 152 20.68 7.85 -4.15
CA VAL A 152 22.03 7.55 -3.63
C VAL A 152 22.87 6.76 -4.64
N CYS A 153 22.24 5.90 -5.44
CA CYS A 153 22.90 5.10 -6.48
C CYS A 153 22.38 5.45 -7.88
N PRO A 154 22.66 6.66 -8.42
CA PRO A 154 22.11 7.08 -9.72
C PRO A 154 22.77 6.42 -10.94
N HIS A 155 23.81 5.58 -10.74
CA HIS A 155 24.65 5.00 -11.80
C HIS A 155 24.60 3.45 -11.88
N ILE A 156 23.61 2.83 -11.26
CA ILE A 156 23.21 1.43 -11.51
C ILE A 156 21.88 1.48 -12.27
#